data_AF-A0A959HID5-F1
#
_entry.id   AF-A0A959HID5-F1
#
_cell.length_a   1.000
_cell.length_b   1.000
_cell.length_c   1.000
_cell.angle_alpha   90.00
_cell.angle_beta   90.00
_cell.angle_gamma   90.00
#
_symmetry.space_group_name_H-M   'P 1'
#
loop_
_entity.id
_entity.type
_entity.pdbx_description
1 polymer ?
#
loop_
_entity_poly.entity_id
_entity_poly.type
_entity_poly.pdbx_seq_one_letter_code
_entity_poly.pdbx_strand_id
1 'polypeptide(L)'
;MYKAMFISPMIPSFNIADTTRFFKAVLGFSPVMETEEYAICKKDNLTIHILPAGKDIGQMEFYMEVDNIDELWVSVKDNVKGLKVKGPFDRDYGMRELHIGVPQTNTLLFVGQEIAPHL
;
A
#
# COMPACT_ATOMS: atom_id res chain seq x y z
N MET A 1 0.74 -29.74 -12.35
CA MET A 1 0.70 -29.00 -11.06
C MET A 1 1.57 -27.77 -11.20
N TYR A 2 1.14 -26.62 -10.69
CA TYR A 2 1.93 -25.37 -10.69
C TYR A 2 2.19 -24.92 -9.25
N LYS A 3 3.26 -24.14 -9.01
CA LYS A 3 3.55 -23.47 -7.73
C LYS A 3 3.30 -21.98 -7.91
N ALA A 4 2.33 -21.42 -7.20
CA ALA A 4 2.18 -19.97 -7.09
C ALA A 4 3.36 -19.38 -6.30
N MET A 5 3.83 -18.21 -6.71
CA MET A 5 5.03 -17.58 -6.14
C MET A 5 4.68 -16.32 -5.35
N PHE A 6 4.03 -15.36 -6.00
CA PHE A 6 3.68 -14.07 -5.43
C PHE A 6 2.27 -13.68 -5.86
N ILE A 7 1.58 -12.95 -4.99
CA ILE A 7 0.37 -12.21 -5.33
C ILE A 7 0.69 -10.73 -5.21
N SER A 8 0.34 -9.97 -6.24
CA SER A 8 0.69 -8.55 -6.33
C SER A 8 -0.58 -7.75 -6.61
N PRO A 9 -0.91 -6.73 -5.81
CA PRO A 9 -2.02 -5.85 -6.12
C PRO A 9 -1.72 -5.06 -7.41
N MET A 10 -2.75 -4.89 -8.22
CA MET A 10 -2.75 -4.02 -9.40
C MET A 10 -3.64 -2.82 -9.11
N ILE A 11 -3.05 -1.64 -9.01
CA ILE A 11 -3.67 -0.40 -8.55
C ILE A 11 -4.07 0.47 -9.76
N PRO A 12 -5.36 0.72 -9.99
CA PRO A 12 -5.83 1.67 -11.00
C PRO A 12 -5.53 3.11 -10.54
N SER A 13 -4.80 3.86 -11.36
CA SER A 13 -4.38 5.22 -11.05
C SER A 13 -4.78 6.21 -12.15
N PHE A 14 -5.23 7.39 -11.71
CA PHE A 14 -5.52 8.54 -12.57
C PHE A 14 -4.25 9.34 -12.93
N ASN A 15 -3.14 9.06 -12.22
CA ASN A 15 -1.83 9.66 -12.43
C ASN A 15 -0.75 8.73 -11.84
N ILE A 16 -0.15 7.92 -12.72
CA ILE A 16 0.82 6.88 -12.36
C ILE A 16 2.06 7.48 -11.68
N ALA A 17 2.54 8.62 -12.15
CA ALA A 17 3.75 9.26 -11.63
C ALA A 17 3.56 9.66 -10.15
N ASP A 18 2.42 10.26 -9.81
CA ASP A 18 2.14 10.68 -8.43
C ASP A 18 1.81 9.50 -7.51
N THR A 19 1.10 8.47 -8.00
CA THR A 19 0.89 7.22 -7.25
C THR A 19 2.22 6.52 -6.98
N THR A 20 3.11 6.44 -7.96
CA THR A 20 4.45 5.85 -7.82
C THR A 20 5.32 6.64 -6.83
N ARG A 21 5.27 7.98 -6.90
CA ARG A 21 5.95 8.87 -5.96
C ARG A 21 5.51 8.60 -4.52
N PHE A 22 4.22 8.36 -4.28
CA PHE A 22 3.72 7.98 -2.96
C PHE A 22 4.37 6.69 -2.45
N PHE A 23 4.35 5.60 -3.22
CA PHE A 23 4.96 4.33 -2.78
C PHE A 23 6.46 4.45 -2.52
N LYS A 24 7.17 5.26 -3.32
CA LYS A 24 8.61 5.49 -3.16
C LYS A 24 8.93 6.36 -1.94
N ALA A 25 8.31 7.54 -1.86
CA ALA A 25 8.66 8.55 -0.86
C ALA A 25 8.06 8.26 0.52
N VAL A 26 6.88 7.65 0.58
CA VAL A 26 6.18 7.39 1.84
C VAL A 26 6.50 6.00 2.36
N LEU A 27 6.43 4.97 1.51
CA LEU A 27 6.55 3.58 1.94
C LEU A 27 7.92 2.96 1.61
N GLY A 28 8.83 3.71 0.98
CA GLY A 28 10.19 3.27 0.71
C GLY A 28 10.28 2.15 -0.34
N PHE A 29 9.31 2.04 -1.25
CA PHE A 29 9.41 1.13 -2.39
C PHE A 29 10.43 1.67 -3.41
N SER A 30 11.08 0.76 -4.12
CA SER A 30 11.98 1.08 -5.24
C SER A 30 11.31 0.74 -6.57
N PRO A 31 11.57 1.49 -7.65
CA PRO A 31 11.01 1.16 -8.94
C PRO A 31 11.74 -0.02 -9.58
N VAL A 32 10.95 -0.88 -10.22
CA VAL A 32 11.42 -1.93 -11.13
C VAL A 32 11.16 -1.52 -12.58
N MET A 33 10.04 -0.83 -12.81
CA MET A 33 9.63 -0.29 -14.11
C MET A 33 8.80 0.97 -13.87
N GLU A 34 9.03 2.01 -14.67
CA GLU A 34 8.21 3.23 -14.68
C GLU A 34 8.08 3.72 -16.13
N THR A 35 6.87 3.64 -16.68
CA THR A 35 6.46 4.24 -17.96
C THR A 35 5.18 5.06 -17.75
N GLU A 36 4.71 5.74 -18.79
CA GLU A 36 3.47 6.51 -18.73
C GLU A 36 2.22 5.60 -18.62
N GLU A 37 2.34 4.35 -19.08
CA GLU A 37 1.25 3.38 -19.17
C GLU A 37 1.34 2.28 -18.10
N TYR A 38 2.45 2.19 -17.36
CA TYR A 38 2.62 1.15 -16.36
C TYR A 38 3.77 1.44 -15.41
N ALA A 39 3.60 1.10 -14.13
CA ALA A 39 4.70 1.09 -13.18
C ALA A 39 4.68 -0.15 -12.30
N ILE A 40 5.87 -0.58 -11.88
CA ILE A 40 6.09 -1.64 -10.91
C ILE A 40 6.98 -1.09 -9.80
N CYS A 41 6.45 -1.07 -8.59
CA CYS A 41 7.18 -0.74 -7.37
C CYS A 41 7.47 -2.02 -6.58
N LYS A 42 8.65 -2.12 -5.97
CA LYS A 42 9.08 -3.27 -5.18
C LYS A 42 9.63 -2.85 -3.82
N LYS A 43 9.27 -3.60 -2.78
CA LYS A 43 9.88 -3.54 -1.45
C LYS A 43 10.01 -4.97 -0.94
N ASP A 44 11.22 -5.37 -0.57
CA ASP A 44 11.52 -6.75 -0.17
C ASP A 44 11.08 -7.78 -1.24
N ASN A 45 10.20 -8.72 -0.90
CA ASN A 45 9.59 -9.67 -1.83
C ASN A 45 8.19 -9.22 -2.33
N LEU A 46 7.72 -8.03 -1.93
CA LEU A 46 6.43 -7.48 -2.30
C LEU A 46 6.54 -6.62 -3.56
N THR A 47 5.55 -6.72 -4.44
CA THR A 47 5.46 -5.87 -5.63
C THR A 47 4.07 -5.26 -5.74
N ILE A 48 4.03 -4.03 -6.22
CA ILE A 48 2.80 -3.29 -6.50
C ILE A 48 2.86 -2.88 -7.96
N HIS A 49 1.82 -3.20 -8.70
CA HIS A 49 1.66 -2.83 -10.09
C HIS A 49 0.69 -1.65 -10.16
N ILE A 50 0.99 -0.67 -11.00
CA ILE A 50 0.19 0.54 -11.16
C ILE A 50 -0.13 0.68 -12.65
N LEU A 51 -1.41 0.86 -12.96
CA LEU A 51 -1.94 0.93 -14.32
C LEU A 51 -2.85 2.16 -14.49
N PRO A 52 -2.98 2.70 -15.71
CA PRO A 52 -3.80 3.87 -15.95
C PRO A 52 -5.29 3.53 -15.83
N ALA A 53 -6.06 4.47 -15.29
CA ALA A 53 -7.50 4.38 -15.17
C ALA A 53 -8.17 5.76 -15.26
N GLY A 54 -9.44 5.79 -15.64
CA GLY A 54 -10.28 6.98 -15.55
C GLY A 54 -10.83 7.19 -14.13
N LYS A 55 -11.29 8.40 -13.80
CA LYS A 55 -11.75 8.77 -12.43
C LYS A 55 -12.97 7.99 -11.94
N ASP A 56 -13.74 7.40 -12.85
CA ASP A 56 -14.98 6.68 -12.55
C ASP A 56 -14.77 5.18 -12.22
N ILE A 57 -13.53 4.75 -11.96
CA ILE A 57 -13.25 3.37 -11.52
C ILE A 57 -13.75 3.09 -10.10
N GLY A 58 -14.16 1.84 -9.87
CA GLY A 58 -14.60 1.35 -8.57
C GLY A 58 -13.50 1.37 -7.51
N GLN A 59 -13.90 1.19 -6.26
CA GLN A 59 -12.96 1.11 -5.13
C GLN A 59 -12.25 -0.24 -5.09
N MET A 60 -11.01 -0.24 -4.62
CA MET A 60 -10.31 -1.47 -4.26
C MET A 60 -9.55 -1.30 -2.95
N GLU A 61 -9.24 -2.41 -2.31
CA GLU A 61 -8.50 -2.46 -1.06
C GLU A 61 -7.44 -3.55 -1.15
N PHE A 62 -6.31 -3.33 -0.49
CA PHE A 62 -5.32 -4.37 -0.31
C PHE A 62 -4.64 -4.24 1.04
N TYR A 63 -4.13 -5.37 1.52
CA TYR A 63 -3.51 -5.50 2.83
C TYR A 63 -2.02 -5.73 2.69
N MET A 64 -1.22 -5.06 3.51
CA MET A 64 0.22 -5.27 3.63
C MET A 64 0.53 -5.58 5.09
N GLU A 65 1.15 -6.72 5.35
CA GLU A 65 1.63 -7.03 6.69
C GLU A 65 3.02 -6.42 6.91
N VAL A 66 3.25 -5.98 8.15
CA VAL A 66 4.53 -5.48 8.63
C VAL A 66 4.85 -6.09 9.98
N ASP A 67 6.13 -6.17 10.29
CA ASP A 67 6.65 -6.65 11.57
C ASP A 67 6.59 -5.58 12.69
N ASN A 68 6.63 -4.30 12.33
CA ASN A 68 6.56 -3.18 13.27
C ASN A 68 5.73 -1.99 12.73
N ILE A 69 4.43 -2.01 13.00
CA ILE A 69 3.48 -0.99 12.52
C ILE A 69 3.67 0.37 13.21
N ASP A 70 4.11 0.40 14.46
CA ASP A 70 4.34 1.65 15.18
C ASP A 70 5.59 2.38 14.65
N GLU A 71 6.65 1.64 14.33
CA GLU A 71 7.84 2.19 13.67
C GLU A 71 7.52 2.68 12.25
N LEU A 72 6.77 1.89 11.47
CA LEU A 72 6.26 2.34 10.18
C LEU A 72 5.49 3.66 10.36
N TRP A 73 4.55 3.73 11.31
CA TRP A 73 3.75 4.93 11.53
C TRP A 73 4.61 6.15 11.86
N VAL A 74 5.61 6.00 12.73
CA VAL A 74 6.56 7.09 13.05
C VAL A 74 7.25 7.61 11.80
N SER A 75 7.64 6.72 10.87
CA SER A 75 8.32 7.11 9.64
C SER A 75 7.42 7.80 8.60
N VAL A 76 6.12 7.48 8.57
CA VAL A 76 5.22 7.95 7.49
C VAL A 76 4.26 9.06 7.90
N LYS A 77 3.94 9.22 9.18
CA LYS A 77 2.85 10.09 9.68
C LYS A 77 2.89 11.54 9.18
N ASP A 78 4.10 12.09 9.01
CA ASP A 78 4.27 13.47 8.54
C ASP A 78 4.11 13.59 7.02
N ASN A 79 4.49 12.56 6.27
CA ASN A 79 4.41 12.52 4.81
C ASN A 79 2.98 12.21 4.30
N VAL A 80 2.11 11.67 5.15
CA VAL A 80 0.72 11.37 4.81
C VAL A 80 -0.27 12.45 5.28
N LYS A 81 0.23 13.57 5.81
CA LYS A 81 -0.59 14.73 6.17
C LYS A 81 -1.37 15.23 4.95
N GLY A 82 -2.68 15.38 5.11
CA GLY A 82 -3.59 15.81 4.03
C GLY A 82 -4.18 14.65 3.21
N LEU A 83 -3.73 13.42 3.42
CA LEU A 83 -4.38 12.23 2.88
C LEU A 83 -5.51 11.74 3.81
N LYS A 84 -6.39 10.88 3.28
CA LYS A 84 -7.36 10.15 4.11
C LYS A 84 -6.62 9.04 4.85
N VAL A 85 -6.37 9.23 6.15
CA VAL A 85 -5.57 8.31 6.96
C VAL A 85 -6.25 8.02 8.28
N LYS A 86 -6.16 6.77 8.72
CA LYS A 86 -6.45 6.34 10.09
C LYS A 86 -5.16 5.77 10.67
N GLY A 87 -4.61 6.42 11.71
CA GLY A 87 -3.39 5.97 12.38
C GLY A 87 -3.59 4.66 13.14
N PRO A 88 -2.51 4.04 13.67
CA PRO A 88 -2.54 2.74 14.31
C PRO A 88 -3.64 2.57 15.36
N PHE A 89 -4.41 1.48 15.26
CA PHE A 89 -5.47 1.13 16.19
C PHE A 89 -5.65 -0.39 16.27
N ASP A 90 -6.07 -0.88 17.43
CA ASP A 90 -6.25 -2.31 17.67
C ASP A 90 -7.65 -2.75 17.21
N ARG A 91 -7.72 -3.94 16.64
CA ARG A 91 -8.93 -4.62 16.17
C ARG A 91 -9.30 -5.71 17.16
N ASP A 92 -10.60 -5.97 17.26
CA ASP A 92 -11.15 -7.05 18.10
C ASP A 92 -10.68 -8.44 17.69
N TYR A 93 -10.25 -8.61 16.44
CA TYR A 93 -9.65 -9.83 15.90
C TYR A 93 -8.11 -9.90 16.04
N GLY A 94 -7.50 -9.12 16.93
CA GLY A 94 -6.10 -9.29 17.33
C GLY A 94 -5.04 -8.65 16.42
N MET A 95 -5.45 -7.81 15.47
CA MET A 95 -4.55 -7.05 14.61
C MET A 95 -4.44 -5.59 15.06
N ARG A 96 -3.25 -5.01 14.94
CA ARG A 96 -3.02 -3.57 14.97
C ARG A 96 -2.93 -3.07 13.55
N GLU A 97 -3.72 -2.07 13.20
CA GLU A 97 -3.84 -1.60 11.82
C GLU A 97 -3.73 -0.09 11.66
N LEU A 98 -3.24 0.36 10.51
CA LEU A 98 -3.38 1.73 10.01
C LEU A 98 -3.91 1.68 8.57
N HIS A 99 -4.66 2.69 8.17
CA HIS A 99 -5.27 2.75 6.84
C HIS A 99 -4.85 4.03 6.12
N ILE A 100 -4.47 3.93 4.85
CA ILE A 100 -4.01 5.07 4.02
C ILE A 100 -4.73 5.04 2.67
N GLY A 101 -5.44 6.11 2.34
CA GLY A 101 -5.95 6.33 0.99
C GLY A 101 -4.80 6.64 0.04
N VAL A 102 -4.60 5.81 -0.98
CA VAL A 102 -3.52 5.97 -1.95
C VAL A 102 -3.86 7.14 -2.89
N PRO A 103 -2.99 8.17 -3.01
CA PRO A 103 -3.29 9.35 -3.81
C PRO A 103 -3.41 9.01 -5.29
N GLN A 104 -4.29 9.76 -5.99
CA GLN A 104 -4.59 9.58 -7.42
C GLN A 104 -5.22 8.24 -7.76
N THR A 105 -5.88 7.61 -6.79
CA THR A 105 -6.59 6.33 -6.96
C THR A 105 -7.87 6.34 -6.11
N ASN A 106 -8.73 5.33 -6.30
CA ASN A 106 -9.78 4.97 -5.34
C ASN A 106 -9.38 3.77 -4.47
N THR A 107 -8.07 3.64 -4.17
CA THR A 107 -7.51 2.50 -3.42
C THR A 107 -7.30 2.83 -1.95
N LEU A 108 -7.71 1.93 -1.06
CA LEU A 108 -7.39 1.97 0.37
C LEU A 108 -6.33 0.91 0.69
N LEU A 109 -5.19 1.35 1.22
CA LEU A 109 -4.14 0.49 1.74
C LEU A 109 -4.38 0.25 3.23
N PHE A 110 -4.52 -1.02 3.60
CA PHE A 110 -4.50 -1.48 4.98
C PHE A 110 -3.09 -1.97 5.29
N VAL A 111 -2.52 -1.51 6.40
CA VAL A 111 -1.27 -2.05 6.92
C VAL A 111 -1.52 -2.64 8.28
N GLY A 112 -1.04 -3.86 8.51
CA GLY A 112 -1.35 -4.63 9.70
C GLY A 112 -0.17 -5.34 10.32
N GLN A 113 -0.26 -5.54 11.63
CA GLN A 113 0.63 -6.38 12.41
C GLN A 113 -0.20 -7.15 13.44
N GLU A 114 0.09 -8.43 13.63
CA GLU A 114 -0.52 -9.24 14.68
C GLU A 114 -0.03 -8.76 16.07
N ILE A 115 -0.96 -8.54 17.02
CA ILE A 115 -0.64 -8.02 18.36
C ILE A 115 -0.04 -9.12 19.26
N ALA A 116 -0.46 -10.36 19.02
CA ALA A 116 0.16 -11.57 19.54
C ALA A 116 -0.39 -12.76 18.75
N PRO A 117 0.46 -13.64 18.19
CA PRO A 117 -0.01 -14.88 17.61
C PRO A 117 -0.72 -15.68 18.70
N HIS A 118 -1.85 -16.29 18.36
CA HIS A 118 -2.40 -17.35 19.19
C HIS A 118 -1.29 -18.40 19.41
N LEU A 119 -0.71 -18.41 20.62
CA LEU A 119 0.23 -19.43 21.09
C LEU A 119 -0.39 -20.82 21.01
#